data_AF-A0A0L7LGP0-F1
#
_entry.id   AF-A0A0L7LGP0-F1
#
_cell.length_a   1.000
_cell.length_b   1.000
_cell.length_c   1.000
_cell.angle_alpha   90.00
_cell.angle_beta   90.00
_cell.angle_gamma   90.00
#
_symmetry.space_group_name_H-M   'P 1'
#
loop_
_entity.id
_entity.type
_entity.pdbx_description
1 polymer ?
#
loop_
_entity_poly.entity_id
_entity_poly.type
_entity_poly.pdbx_seq_one_letter_code
_entity_poly.pdbx_strand_id
1 'polypeptide(L)'
;MLMVLSYSKLDNSEQTLGKNSIYAVSGLIRNQEDIFEMCTTNVKLTGKVAVVTGGGSGMGLVAAKDLAYRGARVIIASRNATKLRIARDNIQAETGNPNVDYKVLNLESLTSVRRFAHEVRRENTLDILINNAGGVGLPDVLTEDGLNLMMQVNFFGGFLLTYLLLPLLKSSAPSRIINSSAISMYFGKIDFDHWNDIGRNGILLASGNSKLATALITVEWDQRLKGTGVTANSFDPFFAKDTDILGYLNKDMKDASLLLLDFIGRPKEEVGQQIAYYAAAPGLERVSGDHFKFCTRWPNHWQAGDLELRKRLWQEAKKACINGHDSGTMCDTHTKLHDKVVIVTGGSSGMGLEAAKELAKRGAKVIIASRNETKLMKARDEIKAESGNSNITYKTLDLASLKSVRQFSNEIASETRLDILINNAGAVALPDRLTPDDLNLTMQVNFFGSFLLTFLLLPLLKSSAPSRIINGSAASMYFGQIDLDHWNDIGRYNLVASLANSKLAVVLHTAELSRRLEDSGVTANSYDPFIVRDTDLLTNIDGVLRNVTQFFVNVVGQSKEEVGKQIAYLAAAPELQDVSGMHYKFCKPWWNHWLARNEKLTKRLWEKAKELVKITDVEDWEKN
;
A
#
# COMPACT_ATOMS: atom_id res chain seq x y z
N MET A 1 -26.46 16.34 18.50
CA MET A 1 -27.85 16.52 18.02
C MET A 1 -27.95 17.40 16.75
N LEU A 2 -27.13 18.45 16.60
CA LEU A 2 -27.18 19.37 15.44
C LEU A 2 -26.49 18.88 14.14
N MET A 3 -25.63 17.85 14.18
CA MET A 3 -24.93 17.35 12.97
C MET A 3 -25.75 16.35 12.12
N VAL A 4 -26.90 15.90 12.61
CA VAL A 4 -27.74 14.90 11.90
C VAL A 4 -28.77 15.56 10.97
N LEU A 5 -28.99 16.88 11.08
CA LEU A 5 -30.06 17.59 10.38
C LEU A 5 -29.64 18.32 9.08
N SER A 6 -28.36 18.31 8.69
CA SER A 6 -27.89 19.13 7.56
C SER A 6 -27.75 18.41 6.21
N TYR A 7 -28.22 17.17 6.06
CA TYR A 7 -28.09 16.39 4.81
C TYR A 7 -29.43 15.89 4.23
N SER A 8 -30.50 16.67 4.35
CA SER A 8 -31.82 16.35 3.78
C SER A 8 -32.17 17.18 2.55
N LYS A 9 -31.36 17.09 1.49
CA LYS A 9 -31.85 17.27 0.11
C LYS A 9 -31.00 16.42 -0.81
N LEU A 10 -31.50 15.24 -1.19
CA LEU A 10 -31.33 14.54 -2.47
C LEU A 10 -32.08 13.19 -2.39
N ASP A 11 -32.71 12.83 -3.50
CA ASP A 11 -33.93 12.02 -3.65
C ASP A 11 -33.81 10.48 -3.50
N ASN A 12 -34.93 9.84 -3.16
CA ASN A 12 -35.31 8.42 -3.34
C ASN A 12 -34.58 7.24 -2.64
N SER A 13 -33.75 7.45 -1.62
CA SER A 13 -33.15 6.36 -0.81
C SER A 13 -33.83 6.07 0.55
N GLU A 14 -35.06 6.54 0.76
CA GLU A 14 -35.66 6.71 2.11
C GLU A 14 -35.93 5.41 2.91
N GLN A 15 -36.13 4.25 2.29
CA GLN A 15 -36.42 3.03 3.07
C GLN A 15 -35.21 2.45 3.81
N THR A 16 -34.00 2.65 3.30
CA THR A 16 -32.78 2.07 3.90
C THR A 16 -32.20 2.99 4.98
N LEU A 17 -32.29 4.31 4.80
CA LEU A 17 -31.85 5.31 5.78
C LEU A 17 -32.72 5.32 7.05
N GLY A 18 -34.02 5.04 6.93
CA GLY A 18 -34.95 5.00 8.07
C GLY A 18 -34.64 3.90 9.10
N LYS A 19 -34.09 2.74 8.68
CA LYS A 19 -33.68 1.69 9.63
C LYS A 19 -32.38 2.03 10.34
N ASN A 20 -31.41 2.61 9.62
CA ASN A 20 -30.09 2.94 10.16
C ASN A 20 -30.18 4.01 11.27
N SER A 21 -31.06 4.99 11.10
CA SER A 21 -31.28 6.07 12.07
C SER A 21 -32.01 5.60 13.32
N ILE A 22 -33.02 4.73 13.21
CA ILE A 22 -33.78 4.24 14.39
C ILE A 22 -32.88 3.47 15.38
N TYR A 23 -32.00 2.57 14.90
CA TYR A 23 -31.11 1.82 15.79
C TYR A 23 -30.00 2.70 16.41
N ALA A 24 -29.42 3.64 15.65
CA ALA A 24 -28.42 4.57 16.16
C ALA A 24 -29.02 5.56 17.18
N VAL A 25 -30.23 6.05 16.92
CA VAL A 25 -30.94 7.02 17.77
C VAL A 25 -31.51 6.34 19.02
N SER A 26 -32.02 5.10 18.93
CA SER A 26 -32.49 4.36 20.12
C SER A 26 -31.39 4.13 21.17
N GLY A 27 -30.13 3.96 20.75
CA GLY A 27 -28.98 3.89 21.65
C GLY A 27 -28.58 5.22 22.29
N LEU A 28 -28.99 6.36 21.72
CA LEU A 28 -28.77 7.70 22.27
C LEU A 28 -29.88 8.15 23.23
N ILE A 29 -31.06 7.53 23.17
CA ILE A 29 -32.28 7.94 23.89
C ILE A 29 -32.46 7.22 25.25
N ARG A 30 -31.67 6.19 25.58
CA ARG A 30 -31.71 5.62 26.95
C ARG A 30 -31.29 6.70 27.95
N ASN A 31 -32.23 7.09 28.83
CA ASN A 31 -32.03 8.09 29.88
C ASN A 31 -30.71 7.84 30.62
N GLN A 32 -29.89 8.90 30.73
CA GLN A 32 -28.60 8.87 31.43
C GLN A 32 -28.72 8.45 32.91
N GLU A 33 -29.91 8.46 33.50
CA GLU A 33 -30.10 8.17 34.93
C GLU A 33 -30.31 6.67 35.24
N ASP A 34 -30.60 5.80 34.25
CA ASP A 34 -31.08 4.43 34.54
C ASP A 34 -30.13 3.26 34.20
N ILE A 35 -28.94 3.46 33.61
CA ILE A 35 -28.11 2.30 33.18
C ILE A 35 -26.60 2.58 33.28
N PHE A 36 -26.03 2.46 34.48
CA PHE A 36 -24.58 2.34 34.70
C PHE A 36 -24.24 1.18 35.63
N GLU A 37 -24.96 0.06 35.52
CA GLU A 37 -24.60 -1.14 36.29
C GLU A 37 -23.30 -1.74 35.71
N MET A 38 -22.21 -1.69 36.48
CA MET A 38 -20.97 -2.39 36.14
C MET A 38 -21.21 -3.89 36.09
N CYS A 39 -20.80 -4.54 35.02
CA CYS A 39 -21.20 -5.91 34.76
C CYS A 39 -20.18 -6.87 35.32
N THR A 40 -20.23 -7.11 36.62
CA THR A 40 -19.20 -7.87 37.30
C THR A 40 -19.33 -9.37 37.04
N THR A 41 -18.19 -10.04 37.04
CA THR A 41 -18.10 -11.49 37.12
C THR A 41 -17.06 -11.84 38.18
N ASN A 42 -17.23 -12.95 38.89
CA ASN A 42 -16.30 -13.45 39.91
C ASN A 42 -15.52 -14.68 39.44
N VAL A 43 -15.56 -14.97 38.14
CA VAL A 43 -14.84 -16.12 37.55
C VAL A 43 -13.33 -15.94 37.74
N LYS A 44 -12.71 -16.97 38.31
CA LYS A 44 -11.25 -17.14 38.34
C LYS A 44 -10.77 -17.71 37.02
N LEU A 45 -9.66 -17.17 36.52
CA LEU A 45 -9.05 -17.54 35.25
C LEU A 45 -7.68 -18.22 35.44
N THR A 46 -7.42 -18.75 36.64
CA THR A 46 -6.19 -19.51 36.92
C THR A 46 -6.03 -20.65 35.92
N GLY A 47 -4.86 -20.73 35.28
CA GLY A 47 -4.55 -21.72 34.25
C GLY A 47 -5.06 -21.37 32.84
N LYS A 48 -5.76 -20.25 32.66
CA LYS A 48 -6.22 -19.75 31.36
C LYS A 48 -5.19 -18.79 30.76
N VAL A 49 -5.03 -18.85 29.44
CA VAL A 49 -4.15 -17.94 28.68
C VAL A 49 -4.99 -16.97 27.85
N ALA A 50 -4.69 -15.68 27.97
CA ALA A 50 -5.37 -14.61 27.26
C ALA A 50 -4.40 -13.76 26.44
N VAL A 51 -4.78 -13.42 25.21
CA VAL A 51 -4.10 -12.43 24.37
C VAL A 51 -4.99 -11.21 24.20
N VAL A 52 -4.45 -10.02 24.47
CA VAL A 52 -5.17 -8.74 24.35
C VAL A 52 -4.44 -7.80 23.39
N THR A 53 -4.99 -7.60 22.20
CA THR A 53 -4.45 -6.60 21.25
C THR A 53 -4.86 -5.19 21.69
N GLY A 54 -3.95 -4.23 21.54
CA GLY A 54 -4.12 -2.89 22.10
C GLY A 54 -4.02 -2.88 23.64
N GLY A 55 -3.43 -3.90 24.25
CA GLY A 55 -3.32 -4.05 25.70
C GLY A 55 -2.32 -3.12 26.40
N GLY A 56 -1.64 -2.23 25.66
CA GLY A 56 -0.66 -1.30 26.22
C GLY A 56 -1.24 0.04 26.70
N SER A 57 -2.49 0.38 26.33
CA SER A 57 -3.18 1.58 26.80
C SER A 57 -4.72 1.44 26.67
N GLY A 58 -5.45 2.46 27.14
CA GLY A 58 -6.91 2.56 26.99
C GLY A 58 -7.69 1.36 27.56
N MET A 59 -8.80 1.01 26.91
CA MET A 59 -9.70 -0.06 27.36
C MET A 59 -9.08 -1.45 27.30
N GLY A 60 -8.15 -1.68 26.36
CA GLY A 60 -7.44 -2.95 26.25
C GLY A 60 -6.52 -3.20 27.45
N LEU A 61 -5.87 -2.16 27.95
CA LEU A 61 -5.06 -2.24 29.18
C LEU A 61 -5.93 -2.57 30.40
N VAL A 62 -7.09 -1.93 30.53
CA VAL A 62 -8.03 -2.21 31.62
C VAL A 62 -8.52 -3.66 31.55
N ALA A 63 -8.90 -4.15 30.38
CA ALA A 63 -9.33 -5.54 30.19
C ALA A 63 -8.20 -6.53 30.54
N ALA A 64 -6.97 -6.25 30.10
CA ALA A 64 -5.80 -7.08 30.43
C ALA A 64 -5.53 -7.13 31.94
N LYS A 65 -5.66 -5.99 32.64
CA LYS A 65 -5.53 -5.91 34.09
C LYS A 65 -6.61 -6.73 34.80
N ASP A 66 -7.87 -6.63 34.39
CA ASP A 66 -8.97 -7.41 34.99
C ASP A 66 -8.77 -8.92 34.80
N LEU A 67 -8.37 -9.37 33.61
CA LEU A 67 -8.04 -10.77 33.35
C LEU A 67 -6.85 -11.26 34.20
N ALA A 68 -5.82 -10.42 34.36
CA ALA A 68 -4.67 -10.73 35.20
C ALA A 68 -5.05 -10.80 36.70
N TYR A 69 -5.91 -9.89 37.18
CA TYR A 69 -6.44 -9.91 38.55
C TYR A 69 -7.21 -11.21 38.85
N ARG A 70 -7.86 -11.79 37.84
CA ARG A 70 -8.54 -13.10 37.93
C ARG A 70 -7.59 -14.30 37.89
N GLY A 71 -6.29 -14.08 37.72
CA GLY A 71 -5.26 -15.12 37.70
C GLY A 71 -4.94 -15.69 36.32
N ALA A 72 -5.39 -15.08 35.23
CA ALA A 72 -5.02 -15.51 33.88
C ALA A 72 -3.53 -15.26 33.60
N ARG A 73 -2.92 -16.09 32.74
CA ARG A 73 -1.70 -15.71 32.02
C ARG A 73 -2.10 -14.74 30.90
N VAL A 74 -1.58 -13.52 30.91
CA VAL A 74 -2.00 -12.46 29.96
C VAL A 74 -0.83 -12.02 29.09
N ILE A 75 -1.01 -12.04 27.77
CA ILE A 75 -0.09 -11.49 26.78
C ILE A 75 -0.70 -10.20 26.22
N ILE A 76 -0.16 -9.05 26.60
CA ILE A 76 -0.55 -7.77 26.01
C ILE A 76 0.24 -7.47 24.73
N ALA A 77 -0.46 -6.98 23.70
CA ALA A 77 0.13 -6.80 22.39
C ALA A 77 -0.17 -5.43 21.78
N SER A 78 0.86 -4.73 21.30
CA SER A 78 0.74 -3.45 20.58
C SER A 78 2.03 -3.11 19.83
N ARG A 79 2.05 -1.98 19.10
CA ARG A 79 3.19 -1.53 18.29
C ARG A 79 4.37 -1.01 19.14
N ASN A 80 4.11 -0.46 20.32
CA ASN A 80 5.12 0.27 21.10
C ASN A 80 5.66 -0.60 22.25
N ALA A 81 6.87 -1.15 22.09
CA ALA A 81 7.51 -2.01 23.07
C ALA A 81 7.70 -1.33 24.44
N THR A 82 8.04 -0.03 24.46
CA THR A 82 8.25 0.72 25.71
C THR A 82 6.95 0.86 26.50
N LYS A 83 5.86 1.26 25.84
CA LYS A 83 4.53 1.34 26.47
C LYS A 83 4.07 -0.03 26.98
N LEU A 84 4.30 -1.09 26.21
CA LEU A 84 3.97 -2.46 26.62
C LEU A 84 4.75 -2.91 27.84
N ARG A 85 6.06 -2.64 27.89
CA ARG A 85 6.90 -2.99 29.03
C ARG A 85 6.38 -2.33 30.30
N ILE A 86 6.11 -1.02 30.25
CA ILE A 86 5.55 -0.26 31.38
C ILE A 86 4.17 -0.81 31.78
N ALA A 87 3.29 -1.06 30.81
CA ALA A 87 1.97 -1.63 31.06
C ALA A 87 2.05 -3.00 31.76
N ARG A 88 2.93 -3.90 31.29
CA ARG A 88 3.16 -5.19 31.94
C ARG A 88 3.60 -5.00 33.40
N ASP A 89 4.62 -4.18 33.63
CA ASP A 89 5.19 -3.95 34.97
C ASP A 89 4.10 -3.43 35.93
N ASN A 90 3.27 -2.49 35.47
CA ASN A 90 2.16 -1.94 36.26
C ASN A 90 1.09 -3.00 36.54
N ILE A 91 0.68 -3.80 35.54
CA ILE A 91 -0.32 -4.86 35.77
C ILE A 91 0.21 -5.87 36.80
N GLN A 92 1.47 -6.31 36.68
CA GLN A 92 2.07 -7.26 37.62
C GLN A 92 2.08 -6.71 39.05
N ALA A 93 2.49 -5.45 39.21
CA ALA A 93 2.53 -4.77 40.51
C ALA A 93 1.13 -4.60 41.12
N GLU A 94 0.15 -4.16 40.34
CA GLU A 94 -1.20 -3.85 40.82
C GLU A 94 -2.07 -5.09 41.07
N THR A 95 -1.83 -6.18 40.32
CA THR A 95 -2.61 -7.42 40.44
C THR A 95 -1.92 -8.49 41.29
N GLY A 96 -0.62 -8.37 41.53
CA GLY A 96 0.19 -9.41 42.14
C GLY A 96 0.38 -10.67 41.28
N ASN A 97 -0.07 -10.64 40.02
CA ASN A 97 0.05 -11.78 39.11
C ASN A 97 1.32 -11.65 38.24
N PRO A 98 2.35 -12.49 38.45
CA PRO A 98 3.58 -12.41 37.67
C PRO A 98 3.40 -12.92 36.24
N ASN A 99 2.31 -13.61 35.91
CA ASN A 99 2.09 -14.26 34.61
C ASN A 99 1.56 -13.30 33.54
N VAL A 100 2.03 -12.06 33.54
CA VAL A 100 1.74 -11.06 32.50
C VAL A 100 2.99 -10.84 31.68
N ASP A 101 2.88 -11.01 30.37
CA ASP A 101 3.95 -10.80 29.40
C ASP A 101 3.50 -9.84 28.31
N TYR A 102 4.44 -9.32 27.52
CA TYR A 102 4.13 -8.50 26.37
C TYR A 102 4.84 -8.97 25.10
N LYS A 103 4.19 -8.75 23.97
CA LYS A 103 4.75 -9.04 22.65
C LYS A 103 4.43 -7.93 21.66
N VAL A 104 5.40 -7.57 20.82
CA VAL A 104 5.19 -6.51 19.82
C VAL A 104 4.30 -7.03 18.70
N LEU A 105 3.26 -6.26 18.39
CA LEU A 105 2.31 -6.54 17.32
C LEU A 105 1.97 -5.25 16.58
N ASN A 106 2.42 -5.14 15.34
CA ASN A 106 1.98 -4.11 14.42
C ASN A 106 0.90 -4.64 13.47
N LEU A 107 -0.35 -4.21 13.66
CA LEU A 107 -1.44 -4.61 12.77
C LEU A 107 -1.36 -3.98 11.38
N GLU A 108 -0.53 -2.94 11.19
CA GLU A 108 -0.25 -2.34 9.87
C GLU A 108 0.65 -3.21 8.98
N SER A 109 1.18 -4.32 9.51
CA SER A 109 2.05 -5.27 8.82
C SER A 109 1.56 -6.70 9.03
N LEU A 110 1.09 -7.37 7.97
CA LEU A 110 0.67 -8.77 8.05
C LEU A 110 1.86 -9.67 8.40
N THR A 111 3.08 -9.28 8.02
CA THR A 111 4.32 -9.95 8.47
C THR A 111 4.48 -9.88 9.99
N SER A 112 4.23 -8.71 10.61
CA SER A 112 4.24 -8.60 12.07
C SER A 112 3.16 -9.47 12.71
N VAL A 113 1.97 -9.56 12.11
CA VAL A 113 0.88 -10.43 12.59
C VAL A 113 1.30 -11.91 12.57
N ARG A 114 1.92 -12.36 11.48
CA ARG A 114 2.42 -13.75 11.35
C ARG A 114 3.49 -14.08 12.39
N ARG A 115 4.45 -13.17 12.59
CA ARG A 115 5.52 -13.33 13.60
C ARG A 115 4.94 -13.44 15.00
N PHE A 116 4.04 -12.53 15.36
CA PHE A 116 3.35 -12.55 16.64
C PHE A 116 2.56 -13.85 16.85
N ALA A 117 1.79 -14.28 15.84
CA ALA A 117 1.03 -15.52 15.91
C ALA A 117 1.95 -16.75 16.09
N HIS A 118 3.09 -16.78 15.41
CA HIS A 118 4.09 -17.83 15.58
C HIS A 118 4.65 -17.87 17.02
N GLU A 119 4.90 -16.72 17.64
CA GLU A 119 5.33 -16.67 19.04
C GLU A 119 4.25 -17.13 20.01
N VAL A 120 3.00 -16.71 19.82
CA VAL A 120 1.87 -17.12 20.68
C VAL A 120 1.56 -18.60 20.53
N ARG A 121 1.79 -19.22 19.37
CA ARG A 121 1.65 -20.68 19.17
C ARG A 121 2.59 -21.53 20.03
N ARG A 122 3.58 -20.92 20.69
CA ARG A 122 4.43 -21.61 21.67
C ARG A 122 3.78 -21.75 23.05
N GLU A 123 2.67 -21.05 23.31
CA GLU A 123 1.85 -21.28 24.49
C GLU A 123 1.16 -22.66 24.40
N ASN A 124 1.01 -23.33 25.54
CA ASN A 124 0.34 -24.62 25.60
C ASN A 124 -1.17 -24.53 25.34
N THR A 125 -1.76 -23.36 25.63
CA THR A 125 -3.19 -23.08 25.45
C THR A 125 -3.40 -21.62 25.08
N LEU A 126 -4.49 -21.32 24.37
CA LEU A 126 -5.04 -19.99 24.20
C LEU A 126 -6.55 -20.06 24.42
N ASP A 127 -6.99 -19.61 25.59
CA ASP A 127 -8.39 -19.69 26.01
C ASP A 127 -9.18 -18.43 25.63
N ILE A 128 -8.50 -17.28 25.56
CA ILE A 128 -9.14 -15.98 25.31
C ILE A 128 -8.32 -15.20 24.29
N LEU A 129 -8.93 -14.80 23.17
CA LEU A 129 -8.36 -13.87 22.20
C LEU A 129 -9.23 -12.61 22.11
N ILE A 130 -8.68 -11.47 22.51
CA ILE A 130 -9.35 -10.17 22.42
C ILE A 130 -8.70 -9.35 21.29
N ASN A 131 -9.42 -9.23 20.17
CA ASN A 131 -9.07 -8.34 19.06
C ASN A 131 -9.62 -6.93 19.33
N ASN A 132 -8.98 -6.22 20.26
CA ASN A 132 -9.39 -4.89 20.69
C ASN A 132 -8.65 -3.74 19.96
N ALA A 133 -7.43 -3.97 19.48
CA ALA A 133 -6.68 -2.94 18.76
C ALA A 133 -7.46 -2.39 17.56
N GLY A 134 -7.41 -1.07 17.40
CA GLY A 134 -8.06 -0.35 16.31
C GLY A 134 -7.84 1.14 16.45
N GLY A 135 -8.16 1.89 15.40
CA GLY A 135 -8.04 3.35 15.36
C GLY A 135 -9.16 4.00 14.56
N VAL A 136 -9.40 5.28 14.84
CA VAL A 136 -10.27 6.17 14.05
C VAL A 136 -9.42 7.32 13.54
N GLY A 137 -9.72 7.80 12.32
CA GLY A 137 -8.98 8.91 11.73
C GLY A 137 -7.54 8.56 11.33
N LEU A 138 -7.24 7.26 11.16
CA LEU A 138 -5.98 6.82 10.58
C LEU A 138 -5.77 7.49 9.21
N PRO A 139 -4.51 7.81 8.83
CA PRO A 139 -4.21 8.33 7.51
C PRO A 139 -4.82 7.47 6.40
N ASP A 140 -5.41 8.11 5.42
CA ASP A 140 -5.99 7.41 4.27
C ASP A 140 -4.88 7.08 3.27
N VAL A 141 -4.17 5.99 3.55
CA VAL A 141 -3.00 5.52 2.80
C VAL A 141 -3.04 4.00 2.69
N LEU A 142 -2.25 3.44 1.77
CA LEU A 142 -2.01 1.99 1.70
C LEU A 142 -0.86 1.59 2.64
N THR A 143 -0.98 0.43 3.25
CA THR A 143 0.10 -0.25 4.01
C THR A 143 1.12 -0.90 3.08
N GLU A 144 2.20 -1.44 3.66
CA GLU A 144 3.17 -2.28 2.93
C GLU A 144 2.51 -3.54 2.31
N ASP A 145 1.42 -4.02 2.90
CA ASP A 145 0.66 -5.17 2.40
C ASP A 145 -0.33 -4.77 1.27
N GLY A 146 -0.35 -3.48 0.88
CA GLY A 146 -1.20 -2.97 -0.19
C GLY A 146 -2.69 -2.87 0.16
N LEU A 147 -3.02 -2.82 1.46
CA LEU A 147 -4.39 -2.66 1.96
C LEU A 147 -4.57 -1.25 2.51
N ASN A 148 -5.80 -0.72 2.49
CA ASN A 148 -6.08 0.56 3.14
C ASN A 148 -5.77 0.46 4.65
N LEU A 149 -5.00 1.41 5.18
CA LEU A 149 -4.50 1.40 6.56
C LEU A 149 -5.61 1.21 7.59
N MET A 150 -6.75 1.88 7.40
CA MET A 150 -7.88 1.76 8.32
C MET A 150 -8.51 0.38 8.28
N MET A 151 -8.75 -0.16 7.07
CA MET A 151 -9.25 -1.53 6.90
C MET A 151 -8.28 -2.56 7.46
N GLN A 152 -6.98 -2.35 7.27
CA GLN A 152 -5.99 -3.31 7.74
C GLN A 152 -5.90 -3.35 9.27
N VAL A 153 -5.77 -2.19 9.92
CA VAL A 153 -5.63 -2.13 11.38
C VAL A 153 -6.90 -2.60 12.08
N ASN A 154 -8.09 -2.22 11.58
CA ASN A 154 -9.35 -2.49 12.26
C ASN A 154 -9.97 -3.86 11.91
N PHE A 155 -9.65 -4.43 10.74
CA PHE A 155 -10.28 -5.66 10.24
C PHE A 155 -9.26 -6.73 9.84
N PHE A 156 -8.45 -6.51 8.79
CA PHE A 156 -7.62 -7.59 8.22
C PHE A 156 -6.58 -8.15 9.21
N GLY A 157 -5.93 -7.28 10.00
CA GLY A 157 -4.95 -7.70 10.99
C GLY A 157 -5.54 -8.61 12.08
N GLY A 158 -6.71 -8.25 12.62
CA GLY A 158 -7.43 -9.08 13.60
C GLY A 158 -7.97 -10.37 13.00
N PHE A 159 -8.47 -10.32 11.76
CA PHE A 159 -8.90 -11.51 11.01
C PHE A 159 -7.74 -12.50 10.82
N LEU A 160 -6.60 -12.04 10.30
CA LEU A 160 -5.42 -12.89 10.08
C LEU A 160 -4.91 -13.47 11.39
N LEU A 161 -4.81 -12.67 12.44
CA LEU A 161 -4.38 -13.12 13.76
C LEU A 161 -5.25 -14.28 14.26
N THR A 162 -6.57 -14.09 14.22
CA THR A 162 -7.55 -15.11 14.62
C THR A 162 -7.41 -16.37 13.78
N TYR A 163 -7.29 -16.23 12.46
CA TYR A 163 -7.13 -17.36 11.55
C TYR A 163 -5.86 -18.16 11.83
N LEU A 164 -4.73 -17.49 12.10
CA LEU A 164 -3.47 -18.15 12.41
C LEU A 164 -3.48 -18.82 13.79
N LEU A 165 -4.18 -18.26 14.77
CA LEU A 165 -4.28 -18.85 16.11
C LEU A 165 -5.39 -19.90 16.23
N LEU A 166 -6.17 -20.11 15.18
CA LEU A 166 -7.32 -21.01 15.19
C LEU A 166 -7.00 -22.45 15.62
N PRO A 167 -5.90 -23.09 15.18
CA PRO A 167 -5.57 -24.44 15.65
C PRO A 167 -5.36 -24.50 17.17
N LEU A 168 -4.69 -23.50 17.75
CA LEU A 168 -4.44 -23.42 19.19
C LEU A 168 -5.75 -23.13 19.95
N LEU A 169 -6.56 -22.20 19.46
CA LEU A 169 -7.88 -21.92 20.04
C LEU A 169 -8.76 -23.17 20.08
N LYS A 170 -8.74 -23.99 19.02
CA LYS A 170 -9.50 -25.24 18.95
C LYS A 170 -8.97 -26.32 19.90
N SER A 171 -7.66 -26.49 20.02
CA SER A 171 -7.08 -27.42 21.01
C SER A 171 -7.33 -26.98 22.46
N SER A 172 -7.55 -25.68 22.67
CA SER A 172 -7.84 -25.05 23.95
C SER A 172 -9.33 -24.96 24.29
N ALA A 173 -10.20 -25.54 23.46
CA ALA A 173 -11.63 -25.44 23.69
C ALA A 173 -12.03 -25.97 25.09
N PRO A 174 -12.93 -25.26 25.83
CA PRO A 174 -13.66 -24.08 25.41
C PRO A 174 -12.80 -22.81 25.41
N SER A 175 -12.80 -22.09 24.28
CA SER A 175 -12.05 -20.83 24.10
C SER A 175 -12.93 -19.75 23.44
N ARG A 176 -12.60 -18.48 23.66
CA ARG A 176 -13.43 -17.33 23.27
C ARG A 176 -12.65 -16.30 22.47
N ILE A 177 -13.25 -15.85 21.38
CA ILE A 177 -12.76 -14.74 20.54
C ILE A 177 -13.70 -13.54 20.75
N ILE A 178 -13.15 -12.40 21.14
CA ILE A 178 -13.89 -11.15 21.36
C ILE A 178 -13.36 -10.08 20.41
N ASN A 179 -14.21 -9.64 19.47
CA ASN A 179 -13.86 -8.68 18.43
C ASN A 179 -14.43 -7.28 18.72
N SER A 180 -13.57 -6.26 18.68
CA SER A 180 -13.97 -4.87 18.88
C SER A 180 -14.56 -4.28 17.59
N SER A 181 -15.89 -4.12 17.56
CA SER A 181 -16.60 -3.31 16.57
C SER A 181 -16.82 -1.90 17.13
N ALA A 182 -17.77 -1.13 16.58
CA ALA A 182 -18.12 0.20 17.04
C ALA A 182 -19.48 0.63 16.48
N ILE A 183 -20.10 1.64 17.09
CA ILE A 183 -21.33 2.25 16.58
C ILE A 183 -21.20 2.79 15.15
N SER A 184 -19.98 3.12 14.71
CA SER A 184 -19.74 3.53 13.32
C SER A 184 -20.15 2.45 12.30
N MET A 185 -20.23 1.17 12.71
CA MET A 185 -20.62 0.08 11.82
C MET A 185 -21.99 0.27 11.17
N TYR A 186 -22.94 0.94 11.85
CA TYR A 186 -24.29 1.20 11.33
C TYR A 186 -24.31 2.22 10.18
N PHE A 187 -23.20 2.93 9.96
CA PHE A 187 -23.00 3.80 8.79
C PHE A 187 -22.14 3.13 7.71
N GLY A 188 -21.61 1.94 7.97
CA GLY A 188 -20.73 1.23 7.05
C GLY A 188 -21.48 0.58 5.89
N LYS A 189 -20.78 0.42 4.77
CA LYS A 189 -21.18 -0.40 3.64
C LYS A 189 -19.97 -1.16 3.11
N ILE A 190 -20.08 -2.48 3.01
CA ILE A 190 -19.03 -3.30 2.40
C ILE A 190 -19.07 -3.12 0.88
N ASP A 191 -17.96 -2.67 0.33
CA ASP A 191 -17.71 -2.56 -1.10
C ASP A 191 -16.36 -3.23 -1.41
N PHE A 192 -16.41 -4.48 -1.87
CA PHE A 192 -15.23 -5.32 -2.07
C PHE A 192 -14.29 -4.80 -3.15
N ASP A 193 -14.82 -4.06 -4.12
CA ASP A 193 -14.05 -3.59 -5.26
C ASP A 193 -13.23 -2.34 -4.89
N HIS A 194 -13.56 -1.72 -3.75
CA HIS A 194 -13.11 -0.36 -3.42
C HIS A 194 -12.77 -0.13 -1.95
N TRP A 195 -12.81 -1.16 -1.10
CA TRP A 195 -12.41 -1.07 0.31
C TRP A 195 -10.92 -0.76 0.54
N ASN A 196 -10.10 -0.74 -0.52
CA ASN A 196 -8.70 -0.32 -0.49
C ASN A 196 -8.47 1.06 -1.14
N ASP A 197 -9.49 1.69 -1.72
CA ASP A 197 -9.35 3.01 -2.36
C ASP A 197 -8.98 4.08 -1.33
N ILE A 198 -8.06 4.96 -1.71
CA ILE A 198 -7.71 6.16 -0.96
C ILE A 198 -8.55 7.34 -1.47
N GLY A 199 -8.98 8.22 -0.56
CA GLY A 199 -9.68 9.48 -0.83
C GLY A 199 -11.17 9.32 -1.07
N ARG A 200 -11.70 8.09 -0.96
CA ARG A 200 -13.09 7.78 -1.33
C ARG A 200 -14.10 8.05 -0.21
N ASN A 201 -13.73 7.79 1.04
CA ASN A 201 -14.64 7.83 2.18
C ASN A 201 -14.14 8.82 3.23
N GLY A 202 -15.05 9.63 3.78
CA GLY A 202 -14.75 10.39 4.98
C GLY A 202 -14.45 9.48 6.18
N ILE A 203 -13.77 10.01 7.20
CA ILE A 203 -13.28 9.27 8.37
C ILE A 203 -14.35 8.38 9.02
N LEU A 204 -15.59 8.87 9.14
CA LEU A 204 -16.69 8.13 9.74
C LEU A 204 -17.10 6.91 8.91
N LEU A 205 -17.22 7.06 7.58
CA LEU A 205 -17.59 5.98 6.67
C LEU A 205 -16.46 4.95 6.56
N ALA A 206 -15.21 5.39 6.45
CA ALA A 206 -14.07 4.47 6.42
C ALA A 206 -13.99 3.63 7.72
N SER A 207 -14.20 4.28 8.87
CA SER A 207 -14.25 3.60 10.17
C SER A 207 -15.44 2.63 10.22
N GLY A 208 -16.61 3.09 9.78
CA GLY A 208 -17.83 2.28 9.72
C GLY A 208 -17.68 1.04 8.86
N ASN A 209 -17.09 1.15 7.66
CA ASN A 209 -16.83 0.02 6.78
C ASN A 209 -15.94 -1.04 7.46
N SER A 210 -14.85 -0.59 8.10
CA SER A 210 -13.93 -1.49 8.79
C SER A 210 -14.57 -2.19 10.00
N LYS A 211 -15.39 -1.47 10.78
CA LYS A 211 -16.06 -2.01 11.97
C LYS A 211 -17.26 -2.89 11.62
N LEU A 212 -17.94 -2.60 10.51
CA LEU A 212 -18.96 -3.46 9.92
C LEU A 212 -18.34 -4.78 9.44
N ALA A 213 -17.21 -4.74 8.75
CA ALA A 213 -16.51 -5.96 8.32
C ALA A 213 -16.18 -6.87 9.52
N THR A 214 -15.70 -6.29 10.62
CA THR A 214 -15.45 -7.01 11.88
C THR A 214 -16.72 -7.64 12.50
N ALA A 215 -17.86 -6.95 12.46
CA ALA A 215 -19.13 -7.51 12.94
C ALA A 215 -19.61 -8.67 12.04
N LEU A 216 -19.57 -8.49 10.72
CA LEU A 216 -20.00 -9.50 9.75
C LEU A 216 -19.15 -10.78 9.80
N ILE A 217 -17.82 -10.63 9.88
CA ILE A 217 -16.91 -11.79 9.94
C ILE A 217 -17.07 -12.56 11.26
N THR A 218 -17.49 -11.90 12.34
CA THR A 218 -17.75 -12.56 13.63
C THR A 218 -18.91 -13.56 13.51
N VAL A 219 -19.98 -13.21 12.79
CA VAL A 219 -21.09 -14.13 12.51
C VAL A 219 -20.67 -15.28 11.57
N GLU A 220 -19.74 -15.02 10.65
CA GLU A 220 -19.16 -16.07 9.81
C GLU A 220 -18.23 -17.01 10.60
N TRP A 221 -17.50 -16.48 11.59
CA TRP A 221 -16.70 -17.29 12.51
C TRP A 221 -17.57 -18.26 13.29
N ASP A 222 -18.72 -17.83 13.80
CA ASP A 222 -19.69 -18.71 14.47
C ASP A 222 -20.07 -19.92 13.59
N GLN A 223 -20.47 -19.67 12.35
CA GLN A 223 -20.81 -20.74 11.40
C GLN A 223 -19.65 -21.72 11.18
N ARG A 224 -18.42 -21.22 11.10
CA ARG A 224 -17.21 -22.01 10.83
C ARG A 224 -16.64 -22.73 12.05
N LEU A 225 -17.00 -22.28 13.24
CA LEU A 225 -16.53 -22.83 14.52
C LEU A 225 -17.59 -23.71 15.21
N LYS A 226 -18.73 -23.90 14.56
CA LYS A 226 -19.78 -24.79 15.04
C LYS A 226 -19.22 -26.18 15.34
N GLY A 227 -19.43 -26.64 16.58
CA GLY A 227 -18.97 -27.95 17.06
C GLY A 227 -17.51 -28.01 17.50
N THR A 228 -16.72 -26.93 17.37
CA THR A 228 -15.31 -26.93 17.80
C THR A 228 -15.11 -26.48 19.25
N GLY A 229 -16.18 -26.03 19.92
CA GLY A 229 -16.11 -25.46 21.27
C GLY A 229 -15.44 -24.09 21.36
N VAL A 230 -15.16 -23.45 20.22
CA VAL A 230 -14.63 -22.08 20.14
C VAL A 230 -15.78 -21.14 19.83
N THR A 231 -15.92 -20.05 20.58
CA THR A 231 -16.95 -19.04 20.33
C THR A 231 -16.35 -17.75 19.81
N ALA A 232 -17.10 -17.01 18.98
CA ALA A 232 -16.69 -15.69 18.50
C ALA A 232 -17.82 -14.69 18.66
N ASN A 233 -17.58 -13.59 19.36
CA ASN A 233 -18.57 -12.53 19.55
C ASN A 233 -17.96 -11.16 19.28
N SER A 234 -18.82 -10.18 18.99
CA SER A 234 -18.40 -8.81 18.78
C SER A 234 -19.03 -7.90 19.82
N PHE A 235 -18.40 -6.76 20.09
CA PHE A 235 -18.99 -5.75 20.94
C PHE A 235 -18.79 -4.35 20.35
N ASP A 236 -19.66 -3.43 20.74
CA ASP A 236 -19.50 -2.00 20.46
C ASP A 236 -19.20 -1.29 21.79
N PRO A 237 -17.99 -0.72 21.95
CA PRO A 237 -17.64 0.01 23.16
C PRO A 237 -18.45 1.30 23.36
N PHE A 238 -19.21 1.73 22.35
CA PHE A 238 -19.78 3.07 22.24
C PHE A 238 -18.67 4.14 22.31
N PHE A 239 -19.03 5.39 22.57
CA PHE A 239 -18.07 6.47 22.79
C PHE A 239 -17.29 6.23 24.08
N ALA A 240 -16.03 5.79 24.00
CA ALA A 240 -15.15 5.66 25.16
C ALA A 240 -14.21 6.88 25.28
N LYS A 241 -14.23 7.55 26.43
CA LYS A 241 -13.31 8.67 26.74
C LYS A 241 -12.05 8.15 27.46
N ASP A 242 -11.06 9.03 27.60
CA ASP A 242 -9.76 8.74 28.23
C ASP A 242 -8.89 7.69 27.50
N THR A 243 -9.11 7.54 26.19
CA THR A 243 -8.37 6.62 25.32
C THR A 243 -7.49 7.36 24.30
N ASP A 244 -6.46 6.67 23.80
CA ASP A 244 -5.58 7.19 22.74
C ASP A 244 -6.21 7.13 21.32
N ILE A 245 -7.51 6.77 21.20
CA ILE A 245 -8.13 6.44 19.90
C ILE A 245 -8.24 7.63 18.94
N LEU A 246 -8.28 8.85 19.47
CA LEU A 246 -8.34 10.10 18.70
C LEU A 246 -6.96 10.64 18.33
N GLY A 247 -5.88 9.89 18.62
CA GLY A 247 -4.50 10.35 18.44
C GLY A 247 -4.11 10.72 17.01
N TYR A 248 -4.90 10.30 16.01
CA TYR A 248 -4.66 10.58 14.59
C TYR A 248 -5.53 11.72 14.02
N LEU A 249 -6.48 12.25 14.80
CA LEU A 249 -7.27 13.41 14.37
C LEU A 249 -6.45 14.69 14.42
N ASN A 250 -6.75 15.63 13.52
CA ASN A 250 -6.21 16.99 13.62
C ASN A 250 -6.71 17.67 14.91
N LYS A 251 -6.04 18.76 15.32
CA LYS A 251 -6.31 19.43 16.60
C LYS A 251 -7.79 19.82 16.76
N ASP A 252 -8.37 20.49 15.76
CA ASP A 252 -9.75 21.00 15.85
C ASP A 252 -10.77 19.86 15.95
N MET A 253 -10.60 18.80 15.14
CA MET A 253 -11.43 17.61 15.19
C MET A 253 -11.26 16.85 16.50
N LYS A 254 -10.03 16.77 17.02
CA LYS A 254 -9.72 16.13 18.29
C LYS A 254 -10.39 16.88 19.43
N ASP A 255 -10.26 18.20 19.48
CA ASP A 255 -10.85 19.05 20.53
C ASP A 255 -12.39 19.00 20.48
N ALA A 256 -12.99 19.06 19.28
CA ALA A 256 -14.44 18.89 19.12
C ALA A 256 -14.92 17.48 19.51
N SER A 257 -14.14 16.45 19.19
CA SER A 257 -14.46 15.07 19.57
C SER A 257 -14.29 14.85 21.08
N LEU A 258 -13.28 15.44 21.71
CA LEU A 258 -13.10 15.40 23.16
C LEU A 258 -14.26 16.09 23.88
N LEU A 259 -14.70 17.25 23.41
CA LEU A 259 -15.88 17.94 23.95
C LEU A 259 -17.15 17.08 23.85
N LEU A 260 -17.34 16.40 22.71
CA LEU A 260 -18.45 15.46 22.55
C LEU A 260 -18.32 14.28 23.51
N LEU A 261 -17.12 13.69 23.63
CA LEU A 261 -16.83 12.58 24.53
C LEU A 261 -16.97 12.96 26.01
N ASP A 262 -16.79 14.22 26.41
CA ASP A 262 -17.07 14.65 27.78
C ASP A 262 -18.56 14.54 28.12
N PHE A 263 -19.43 14.76 27.13
CA PHE A 263 -20.88 14.73 27.30
C PHE A 263 -21.50 13.34 27.14
N ILE A 264 -21.00 12.52 26.20
CA ILE A 264 -21.59 11.20 25.88
C ILE A 264 -20.63 10.03 26.08
N GLY A 265 -19.37 10.31 26.40
CA GLY A 265 -18.31 9.30 26.47
C GLY A 265 -18.23 8.63 27.84
N ARG A 266 -18.02 7.32 27.80
CA ARG A 266 -17.89 6.46 28.98
C ARG A 266 -16.43 6.27 29.38
N PRO A 267 -16.11 6.20 30.68
CA PRO A 267 -14.74 5.96 31.14
C PRO A 267 -14.17 4.67 30.53
N LYS A 268 -12.89 4.69 30.16
CA LYS A 268 -12.21 3.49 29.64
C LYS A 268 -12.24 2.31 30.62
N GLU A 269 -12.33 2.59 31.92
CA GLU A 269 -12.42 1.62 33.01
C GLU A 269 -13.70 0.80 32.89
N GLU A 270 -14.84 1.46 32.65
CA GLU A 270 -16.13 0.80 32.44
C GLU A 270 -16.09 -0.07 31.19
N VAL A 271 -15.59 0.47 30.08
CA VAL A 271 -15.61 -0.27 28.81
C VAL A 271 -14.60 -1.41 28.81
N GLY A 272 -13.41 -1.22 29.39
CA GLY A 272 -12.43 -2.30 29.55
C GLY A 272 -12.94 -3.42 30.45
N GLN A 273 -13.72 -3.09 31.47
CA GLN A 273 -14.40 -4.05 32.33
C GLN A 273 -15.46 -4.87 31.54
N GLN A 274 -16.21 -4.24 30.63
CA GLN A 274 -17.14 -4.95 29.73
C GLN A 274 -16.42 -5.95 28.83
N ILE A 275 -15.25 -5.58 28.28
CA ILE A 275 -14.43 -6.49 27.45
C ILE A 275 -14.05 -7.75 28.25
N ALA A 276 -13.58 -7.57 29.49
CA ALA A 276 -13.23 -8.68 30.35
C ALA A 276 -14.46 -9.52 30.76
N TYR A 277 -15.61 -8.89 30.97
CA TYR A 277 -16.88 -9.59 31.19
C TYR A 277 -17.25 -10.48 29.99
N TYR A 278 -17.24 -9.96 28.76
CA TYR A 278 -17.54 -10.78 27.57
C TYR A 278 -16.56 -11.96 27.42
N ALA A 279 -15.30 -11.76 27.79
CA ALA A 279 -14.27 -12.78 27.73
C ALA A 279 -14.39 -13.87 28.81
N ALA A 280 -15.00 -13.59 29.97
CA ALA A 280 -14.93 -14.47 31.14
C ALA A 280 -16.28 -14.82 31.80
N ALA A 281 -17.36 -14.11 31.48
CA ALA A 281 -18.63 -14.25 32.20
C ALA A 281 -19.23 -15.66 32.08
N PRO A 282 -19.82 -16.19 33.17
CA PRO A 282 -20.66 -17.38 33.14
C PRO A 282 -21.85 -17.19 32.21
N GLY A 283 -22.25 -18.25 31.50
CA GLY A 283 -23.38 -18.24 30.57
C GLY A 283 -23.02 -17.74 29.17
N LEU A 284 -21.82 -17.20 28.97
CA LEU A 284 -21.30 -16.82 27.64
C LEU A 284 -20.39 -17.88 27.01
N GLU A 285 -20.17 -19.03 27.66
CA GLU A 285 -19.28 -20.11 27.17
C GLU A 285 -19.70 -20.66 25.81
N ARG A 286 -21.01 -20.69 25.54
CA ARG A 286 -21.60 -21.27 24.34
C ARG A 286 -22.26 -20.22 23.44
N VAL A 287 -22.09 -18.96 23.77
CA VAL A 287 -22.67 -17.85 23.01
C VAL A 287 -21.68 -17.46 21.93
N SER A 288 -22.13 -17.43 20.69
CA SER A 288 -21.29 -17.21 19.52
C SER A 288 -22.13 -16.56 18.41
N GLY A 289 -21.50 -15.71 17.61
CA GLY A 289 -22.15 -14.92 16.58
C GLY A 289 -22.94 -13.72 17.09
N ASP A 290 -22.93 -13.45 18.41
CA ASP A 290 -23.70 -12.36 19.00
C ASP A 290 -22.92 -11.05 19.01
N HIS A 291 -23.68 -9.95 19.04
CA HIS A 291 -23.19 -8.60 19.24
C HIS A 291 -23.59 -8.09 20.62
N PHE A 292 -22.66 -7.46 21.34
CA PHE A 292 -22.90 -6.98 22.70
C PHE A 292 -22.73 -5.48 22.84
N LYS A 293 -23.59 -4.88 23.66
CA LYS A 293 -23.45 -3.50 24.18
C LYS A 293 -23.98 -3.47 25.60
N PHE A 294 -23.40 -2.64 26.46
CA PHE A 294 -23.89 -2.47 27.85
C PHE A 294 -24.11 -3.83 28.54
N CYS A 295 -23.19 -4.78 28.32
CA CYS A 295 -23.19 -6.13 28.89
C CYS A 295 -24.37 -7.03 28.50
N THR A 296 -25.19 -6.57 27.56
CA THR A 296 -26.37 -7.26 27.09
C THR A 296 -26.17 -7.65 25.63
N ARG A 297 -26.91 -8.68 25.20
CA ARG A 297 -26.95 -9.06 23.79
C ARG A 297 -27.80 -8.04 23.04
N TRP A 298 -27.30 -7.62 21.89
CA TRP A 298 -27.96 -6.70 20.98
C TRP A 298 -28.13 -7.37 19.63
N PRO A 299 -29.15 -6.95 18.85
CA PRO A 299 -29.29 -7.40 17.48
C PRO A 299 -28.01 -7.13 16.69
N ASN A 300 -27.60 -8.11 15.90
CA ASN A 300 -26.55 -7.92 14.92
C ASN A 300 -26.97 -6.85 13.90
N HIS A 301 -25.97 -6.24 13.24
CA HIS A 301 -26.22 -5.40 12.08
C HIS A 301 -27.07 -6.15 11.05
N TRP A 302 -28.03 -5.49 10.37
CA TRP A 302 -28.97 -6.20 9.47
C TRP A 302 -28.27 -6.96 8.34
N GLN A 303 -27.14 -6.43 7.83
CA GLN A 303 -26.31 -7.13 6.82
C GLN A 303 -25.68 -8.42 7.34
N ALA A 304 -25.61 -8.64 8.65
CA ALA A 304 -25.12 -9.87 9.24
C ALA A 304 -26.06 -11.06 9.04
N GLY A 305 -27.29 -10.84 8.54
CA GLY A 305 -28.18 -11.89 8.06
C GLY A 305 -27.81 -12.41 6.66
N ASP A 306 -27.14 -11.61 5.83
CA ASP A 306 -26.78 -11.96 4.44
C ASP A 306 -25.63 -12.97 4.37
N LEU A 307 -25.96 -14.23 4.09
CA LEU A 307 -25.00 -15.34 4.07
C LEU A 307 -23.98 -15.20 2.93
N GLU A 308 -24.40 -14.74 1.76
CA GLU A 308 -23.51 -14.63 0.60
C GLU A 308 -22.52 -13.48 0.77
N LEU A 309 -22.97 -12.36 1.36
CA LEU A 309 -22.08 -11.27 1.77
C LEU A 309 -21.00 -11.76 2.74
N ARG A 310 -21.38 -12.53 3.77
CA ARG A 310 -20.44 -13.06 4.78
C ARG A 310 -19.44 -14.05 4.17
N LYS A 311 -19.90 -14.97 3.32
CA LYS A 311 -19.02 -15.90 2.60
C LYS A 311 -18.06 -15.16 1.68
N ARG A 312 -18.52 -14.15 0.93
CA ARG A 312 -17.66 -13.33 0.07
C ARG A 312 -16.63 -12.56 0.89
N LEU A 313 -17.05 -11.93 1.99
CA LEU A 313 -16.15 -11.26 2.93
C LEU A 313 -15.06 -12.19 3.46
N TRP A 314 -15.42 -13.42 3.82
CA TRP A 314 -14.45 -14.42 4.23
C TRP A 314 -13.45 -14.76 3.12
N GLN A 315 -13.90 -14.99 1.89
CA GLN A 315 -13.00 -15.32 0.79
C GLN A 315 -12.06 -14.17 0.46
N GLU A 316 -12.56 -12.93 0.42
CA GLU A 316 -11.75 -11.76 0.15
C GLU A 316 -10.76 -11.47 1.29
N ALA A 317 -11.16 -11.65 2.56
CA ALA A 317 -10.24 -11.56 3.69
C ALA A 317 -9.17 -12.66 3.65
N LYS A 318 -9.53 -13.89 3.28
CA LYS A 318 -8.56 -14.97 3.04
C LYS A 318 -7.62 -14.65 1.87
N LYS A 319 -8.13 -14.09 0.78
CA LYS A 319 -7.34 -13.69 -0.37
C LYS A 319 -6.34 -12.61 0.01
N ALA A 320 -6.78 -11.58 0.73
CA ALA A 320 -5.93 -10.48 1.20
C ALA A 320 -4.87 -10.95 2.20
N CYS A 321 -5.21 -11.85 3.13
CA CYS A 321 -4.35 -12.14 4.28
C CYS A 321 -3.64 -13.49 4.27
N ILE A 322 -4.17 -14.52 3.61
CA ILE A 322 -3.74 -15.92 3.78
C ILE A 322 -3.22 -16.50 2.48
N ASN A 323 -4.03 -16.37 1.42
CA ASN A 323 -3.59 -16.69 0.06
C ASN A 323 -2.76 -15.53 -0.52
N GLY A 324 -2.78 -14.38 0.16
CA GLY A 324 -1.86 -13.25 0.00
C GLY A 324 -0.49 -13.63 0.54
N HIS A 325 0.16 -14.51 -0.20
CA HIS A 325 1.54 -14.44 -0.63
C HIS A 325 1.70 -15.53 -1.72
N ASP A 326 1.61 -15.24 -3.02
CA ASP A 326 2.63 -14.47 -3.74
C ASP A 326 3.31 -13.41 -2.87
N SER A 327 4.16 -13.91 -1.98
CA SER A 327 5.31 -13.18 -1.46
C SER A 327 6.35 -13.21 -2.56
N GLY A 328 6.02 -12.66 -3.73
CA GLY A 328 7.02 -11.81 -4.29
C GLY A 328 7.17 -10.71 -3.25
N THR A 329 8.33 -10.63 -2.60
CA THR A 329 8.94 -9.34 -2.22
C THR A 329 8.39 -8.27 -3.17
N MET A 330 7.90 -7.10 -2.73
CA MET A 330 7.33 -6.13 -3.69
C MET A 330 8.28 -6.04 -4.90
N CYS A 331 7.82 -6.54 -6.08
CA CYS A 331 8.64 -6.71 -7.30
C CYS A 331 9.60 -7.92 -7.40
N ASP A 332 9.35 -9.05 -6.73
CA ASP A 332 10.21 -10.23 -6.86
C ASP A 332 9.83 -11.02 -8.09
N THR A 333 10.85 -11.35 -8.87
CA THR A 333 10.75 -12.33 -9.93
C THR A 333 12.06 -13.08 -9.96
N HIS A 334 11.99 -14.40 -9.82
CA HIS A 334 13.16 -15.28 -9.86
C HIS A 334 13.51 -15.70 -11.30
N THR A 335 12.98 -14.98 -12.28
CA THR A 335 13.22 -15.27 -13.70
C THR A 335 14.68 -15.10 -14.02
N LYS A 336 15.29 -16.20 -14.47
CA LYS A 336 16.65 -16.22 -14.98
C LYS A 336 16.68 -15.57 -16.36
N LEU A 337 17.65 -14.70 -16.59
CA LEU A 337 17.83 -13.94 -17.84
C LEU A 337 19.10 -14.39 -18.59
N HIS A 338 19.49 -15.67 -18.46
CA HIS A 338 20.62 -16.19 -19.21
C HIS A 338 20.36 -16.04 -20.71
N ASP A 339 21.41 -15.70 -21.47
CA ASP A 339 21.36 -15.45 -22.91
C ASP A 339 20.49 -14.26 -23.36
N LYS A 340 20.00 -13.45 -22.41
CA LYS A 340 19.26 -12.22 -22.69
C LYS A 340 20.19 -11.02 -22.70
N VAL A 341 20.01 -10.14 -23.68
CA VAL A 341 20.75 -8.88 -23.80
C VAL A 341 19.88 -7.71 -23.36
N VAL A 342 20.39 -6.92 -22.41
CA VAL A 342 19.66 -5.83 -21.78
C VAL A 342 20.44 -4.52 -21.88
N ILE A 343 19.79 -3.46 -22.34
CA ILE A 343 20.34 -2.10 -22.32
C ILE A 343 19.67 -1.29 -21.22
N VAL A 344 20.47 -0.68 -20.35
CA VAL A 344 20.00 0.22 -19.28
C VAL A 344 20.58 1.62 -19.46
N THR A 345 19.74 2.57 -19.88
CA THR A 345 20.13 3.98 -19.95
C THR A 345 20.17 4.60 -18.56
N GLY A 346 21.16 5.45 -18.31
CA GLY A 346 21.43 5.98 -16.97
C GLY A 346 22.00 4.93 -16.01
N GLY A 347 22.53 3.82 -16.52
CA GLY A 347 23.03 2.69 -15.73
C GLY A 347 24.33 2.95 -14.94
N SER A 348 24.89 4.16 -15.00
CA SER A 348 26.12 4.53 -14.29
C SER A 348 25.91 4.92 -12.82
N SER A 349 24.66 5.18 -12.40
CA SER A 349 24.33 5.65 -11.04
C SER A 349 22.82 5.55 -10.76
N GLY A 350 22.43 5.65 -9.49
CA GLY A 350 21.03 5.78 -9.11
C GLY A 350 20.20 4.54 -9.42
N MET A 351 18.91 4.73 -9.74
CA MET A 351 17.96 3.64 -10.00
C MET A 351 18.38 2.76 -11.19
N GLY A 352 19.03 3.34 -12.20
CA GLY A 352 19.51 2.60 -13.37
C GLY A 352 20.65 1.65 -13.03
N LEU A 353 21.55 2.06 -12.13
CA LEU A 353 22.63 1.18 -11.62
C LEU A 353 22.04 0.01 -10.83
N GLU A 354 21.10 0.28 -9.93
CA GLU A 354 20.46 -0.77 -9.12
C GLU A 354 19.64 -1.74 -9.98
N ALA A 355 18.93 -1.23 -10.99
CA ALA A 355 18.26 -2.09 -11.98
C ALA A 355 19.26 -2.98 -12.74
N ALA A 356 20.39 -2.41 -13.17
CA ALA A 356 21.45 -3.15 -13.85
C ALA A 356 22.06 -4.25 -12.97
N LYS A 357 22.25 -4.00 -11.66
CA LYS A 357 22.69 -5.00 -10.69
C LYS A 357 21.70 -6.16 -10.57
N GLU A 358 20.41 -5.87 -10.43
CA GLU A 358 19.37 -6.91 -10.31
C GLU A 358 19.23 -7.77 -11.57
N LEU A 359 19.32 -7.14 -12.76
CA LEU A 359 19.29 -7.87 -14.03
C LEU A 359 20.55 -8.71 -14.23
N ALA A 360 21.73 -8.20 -13.83
CA ALA A 360 22.99 -8.92 -13.88
C ALA A 360 22.99 -10.14 -12.96
N LYS A 361 22.46 -10.03 -11.73
CA LYS A 361 22.28 -11.14 -10.77
C LYS A 361 21.42 -12.27 -11.33
N ARG A 362 20.54 -11.97 -12.28
CA ARG A 362 19.68 -12.95 -12.97
C ARG A 362 20.36 -13.63 -14.18
N GLY A 363 21.58 -13.23 -14.53
CA GLY A 363 22.38 -13.83 -15.59
C GLY A 363 22.32 -13.12 -16.95
N ALA A 364 21.70 -11.94 -17.03
CA ALA A 364 21.64 -11.16 -18.27
C ALA A 364 23.03 -10.64 -18.72
N LYS A 365 23.23 -10.51 -20.03
CA LYS A 365 24.27 -9.63 -20.57
C LYS A 365 23.76 -8.18 -20.47
N VAL A 366 24.37 -7.37 -19.61
CA VAL A 366 23.91 -6.00 -19.34
C VAL A 366 24.86 -4.98 -19.96
N ILE A 367 24.30 -4.11 -20.81
CA ILE A 367 24.97 -2.96 -21.42
C ILE A 367 24.46 -1.70 -20.71
N ILE A 368 25.27 -1.13 -19.82
CA ILE A 368 24.94 0.15 -19.19
C ILE A 368 25.36 1.33 -20.08
N ALA A 369 24.49 2.31 -20.23
CA ALA A 369 24.70 3.45 -21.11
C ALA A 369 24.52 4.79 -20.38
N SER A 370 25.49 5.70 -20.53
CA SER A 370 25.50 7.03 -19.90
C SER A 370 26.55 7.93 -20.57
N ARG A 371 26.59 9.21 -20.19
CA ARG A 371 27.49 10.21 -20.81
C ARG A 371 28.94 10.13 -20.33
N ASN A 372 29.13 9.80 -19.04
CA ASN A 372 30.44 9.86 -18.41
C ASN A 372 31.09 8.47 -18.41
N GLU A 373 32.10 8.30 -19.25
CA GLU A 373 32.81 7.03 -19.42
C GLU A 373 33.47 6.55 -18.12
N THR A 374 34.11 7.43 -17.35
CA THR A 374 34.75 7.06 -16.07
C THR A 374 33.74 6.50 -15.07
N LYS A 375 32.54 7.11 -14.96
CA LYS A 375 31.46 6.59 -14.10
C LYS A 375 30.93 5.26 -14.61
N LEU A 376 30.83 5.08 -15.92
CA LEU A 376 30.42 3.80 -16.52
C LEU A 376 31.42 2.67 -16.24
N MET A 377 32.72 2.93 -16.35
CA MET A 377 33.76 1.95 -16.02
C MET A 377 33.62 1.48 -14.57
N LYS A 378 33.48 2.44 -13.63
CA LYS A 378 33.30 2.13 -12.21
C LYS A 378 32.02 1.32 -11.96
N ALA A 379 30.91 1.76 -12.53
CA ALA A 379 29.62 1.08 -12.40
C ALA A 379 29.65 -0.35 -12.96
N ARG A 380 30.29 -0.58 -14.11
CA ARG A 380 30.50 -1.92 -14.67
C ARG A 380 31.23 -2.83 -13.67
N ASP A 381 32.33 -2.34 -13.10
CA ASP A 381 33.15 -3.14 -12.18
C ASP A 381 32.40 -3.45 -10.87
N GLU A 382 31.62 -2.49 -10.37
CA GLU A 382 30.72 -2.66 -9.23
C GLU A 382 29.63 -3.72 -9.51
N ILE A 383 28.95 -3.64 -10.66
CA ILE A 383 27.94 -4.62 -11.05
C ILE A 383 28.56 -6.02 -11.17
N LYS A 384 29.74 -6.15 -11.77
CA LYS A 384 30.44 -7.44 -11.87
C LYS A 384 30.75 -8.03 -10.51
N ALA A 385 31.27 -7.21 -9.59
CA ALA A 385 31.61 -7.64 -8.24
C ALA A 385 30.38 -8.08 -7.44
N GLU A 386 29.28 -7.33 -7.51
CA GLU A 386 28.06 -7.62 -6.73
C GLU A 386 27.22 -8.75 -7.32
N SER A 387 27.16 -8.88 -8.64
CA SER A 387 26.34 -9.90 -9.30
C SER A 387 27.04 -11.24 -9.52
N GLY A 388 28.39 -11.25 -9.51
CA GLY A 388 29.18 -12.41 -9.94
C GLY A 388 29.11 -12.69 -11.44
N ASN A 389 28.44 -11.84 -12.22
CA ASN A 389 28.27 -11.99 -13.67
C ASN A 389 29.31 -11.15 -14.42
N SER A 390 30.12 -11.78 -15.27
CA SER A 390 31.19 -11.12 -16.03
C SER A 390 30.69 -10.45 -17.33
N ASN A 391 29.47 -10.75 -17.78
CA ASN A 391 28.87 -10.27 -19.03
C ASN A 391 28.29 -8.85 -18.92
N ILE A 392 29.06 -7.94 -18.34
CA ILE A 392 28.69 -6.53 -18.14
C ILE A 392 29.62 -5.66 -18.98
N THR A 393 29.02 -4.89 -19.88
CA THR A 393 29.72 -3.94 -20.75
C THR A 393 29.12 -2.55 -20.58
N TYR A 394 29.84 -1.52 -21.03
CA TYR A 394 29.32 -0.16 -21.06
C TYR A 394 29.53 0.46 -22.44
N LYS A 395 28.70 1.47 -22.74
CA LYS A 395 28.74 2.24 -23.98
C LYS A 395 28.38 3.70 -23.67
N THR A 396 29.04 4.66 -24.31
CA THR A 396 28.74 6.09 -24.08
C THR A 396 27.48 6.49 -24.83
N LEU A 397 26.59 7.21 -24.15
CA LEU A 397 25.31 7.68 -24.69
C LEU A 397 24.94 9.03 -24.08
N ASP A 398 24.87 10.06 -24.92
CA ASP A 398 24.33 11.37 -24.57
C ASP A 398 22.98 11.60 -25.24
N LEU A 399 21.91 11.52 -24.46
CA LEU A 399 20.54 11.79 -24.92
C LEU A 399 20.33 13.27 -25.30
N ALA A 400 21.21 14.19 -24.91
CA ALA A 400 21.20 15.57 -25.36
C ALA A 400 21.86 15.77 -26.74
N SER A 401 22.29 14.69 -27.42
CA SER A 401 22.87 14.73 -28.76
C SER A 401 22.28 13.62 -29.66
N LEU A 402 21.52 13.99 -30.68
CA LEU A 402 20.96 13.02 -31.64
C LEU A 402 22.07 12.26 -32.39
N LYS A 403 23.21 12.90 -32.64
CA LYS A 403 24.41 12.25 -33.18
C LYS A 403 24.93 11.15 -32.25
N SER A 404 24.99 11.41 -30.95
CA SER A 404 25.42 10.41 -29.96
C SER A 404 24.45 9.23 -29.92
N VAL A 405 23.14 9.47 -29.98
CA VAL A 405 22.11 8.41 -30.03
C VAL A 405 22.28 7.50 -31.25
N ARG A 406 22.53 8.08 -32.45
CA ARG A 406 22.80 7.33 -33.67
C ARG A 406 24.09 6.52 -33.60
N GLN A 407 25.16 7.13 -33.10
CA GLN A 407 26.44 6.44 -32.91
C GLN A 407 26.28 5.24 -31.98
N PHE A 408 25.62 5.43 -30.83
CA PHE A 408 25.31 4.35 -29.90
C PHE A 408 24.52 3.23 -30.58
N SER A 409 23.46 3.58 -31.33
CA SER A 409 22.63 2.59 -32.03
C SER A 409 23.42 1.78 -33.06
N ASN A 410 24.33 2.42 -33.80
CA ASN A 410 25.25 1.74 -34.72
C ASN A 410 26.22 0.81 -34.00
N GLU A 411 26.69 1.18 -32.82
CA GLU A 411 27.55 0.31 -32.01
C GLU A 411 26.77 -0.91 -31.48
N ILE A 412 25.49 -0.74 -31.13
CA ILE A 412 24.60 -1.84 -30.72
C ILE A 412 24.24 -2.76 -31.90
N ALA A 413 24.33 -2.31 -33.16
CA ALA A 413 24.13 -3.18 -34.32
C ALA A 413 25.11 -4.37 -34.39
N SER A 414 26.19 -4.33 -33.60
CA SER A 414 27.10 -5.47 -33.42
C SER A 414 26.54 -6.58 -32.53
N GLU A 415 25.48 -6.31 -31.75
CA GLU A 415 24.76 -7.30 -30.95
C GLU A 415 23.80 -8.11 -31.83
N THR A 416 23.77 -9.42 -31.64
CA THR A 416 22.90 -10.33 -32.40
C THR A 416 21.45 -10.31 -31.94
N ARG A 417 21.20 -9.79 -30.72
CA ARG A 417 19.86 -9.68 -30.13
C ARG A 417 19.79 -8.55 -29.11
N LEU A 418 18.58 -8.05 -28.88
CA LEU A 418 18.24 -7.14 -27.79
C LEU A 418 16.88 -7.53 -27.22
N ASP A 419 16.85 -8.02 -25.98
CA ASP A 419 15.64 -8.54 -25.35
C ASP A 419 14.93 -7.50 -24.51
N ILE A 420 15.68 -6.59 -23.88
CA ILE A 420 15.12 -5.62 -22.94
C ILE A 420 15.79 -4.26 -23.14
N LEU A 421 15.00 -3.23 -23.43
CA LEU A 421 15.43 -1.84 -23.45
C LEU A 421 14.82 -1.07 -22.28
N ILE A 422 15.66 -0.52 -21.41
CA ILE A 422 15.23 0.28 -20.25
C ILE A 422 15.62 1.74 -20.46
N ASN A 423 14.63 2.54 -20.84
CA ASN A 423 14.71 3.99 -21.00
C ASN A 423 14.52 4.69 -19.64
N ASN A 424 15.45 4.44 -18.71
CA ASN A 424 15.45 5.02 -17.36
C ASN A 424 16.15 6.39 -17.28
N ALA A 425 17.05 6.71 -18.22
CA ALA A 425 17.75 7.99 -18.20
C ALA A 425 16.77 9.18 -18.26
N GLY A 426 17.03 10.17 -17.41
CA GLY A 426 16.31 11.42 -17.36
C GLY A 426 17.02 12.41 -16.47
N ALA A 427 16.71 13.68 -16.64
CA ALA A 427 17.26 14.77 -15.86
C ALA A 427 16.16 15.76 -15.47
N VAL A 428 16.44 16.49 -14.40
CA VAL A 428 15.58 17.53 -13.83
C VAL A 428 16.38 18.80 -13.65
N ALA A 429 15.68 19.92 -13.41
CA ALA A 429 16.31 21.20 -13.10
C ALA A 429 17.41 21.59 -14.10
N LEU A 430 17.23 21.23 -15.38
CA LEU A 430 18.12 21.62 -16.46
C LEU A 430 17.87 23.09 -16.83
N PRO A 431 18.91 23.81 -17.28
CA PRO A 431 18.73 25.16 -17.77
C PRO A 431 17.82 25.16 -19.00
N ASP A 432 16.92 26.13 -19.07
CA ASP A 432 16.01 26.29 -20.21
C ASP A 432 16.76 26.91 -21.39
N ARG A 433 17.27 26.04 -22.28
CA ARG A 433 18.06 26.39 -23.46
C ARG A 433 17.92 25.33 -24.55
N LEU A 434 18.34 25.66 -25.76
CA LEU A 434 18.48 24.68 -26.84
C LEU A 434 19.78 23.89 -26.69
N THR A 435 19.73 22.64 -27.15
CA THR A 435 20.90 21.80 -27.42
C THR A 435 21.50 22.12 -28.79
N PRO A 436 22.65 21.51 -29.15
CA PRO A 436 23.19 21.61 -30.50
C PRO A 436 22.29 21.05 -31.61
N ASP A 437 21.23 20.31 -31.26
CA ASP A 437 20.26 19.77 -32.22
C ASP A 437 19.05 20.70 -32.41
N ASP A 438 19.09 21.91 -31.85
CA ASP A 438 18.00 22.90 -31.83
C ASP A 438 16.74 22.43 -31.07
N LEU A 439 16.92 21.56 -30.06
CA LEU A 439 15.84 21.05 -29.23
C LEU A 439 15.93 21.58 -27.80
N ASN A 440 14.79 21.80 -27.14
CA ASN A 440 14.75 22.15 -25.72
C ASN A 440 15.46 21.05 -24.91
N LEU A 441 16.46 21.44 -24.10
CA LEU A 441 17.33 20.50 -23.39
C LEU A 441 16.59 19.50 -22.51
N THR A 442 15.55 19.93 -21.79
CA THR A 442 14.76 19.04 -20.92
C THR A 442 13.98 18.03 -21.75
N MET A 443 13.30 18.51 -22.80
CA MET A 443 12.54 17.64 -23.70
C MET A 443 13.44 16.67 -24.45
N GLN A 444 14.62 17.11 -24.87
CA GLN A 444 15.53 16.23 -25.57
C GLN A 444 16.07 15.12 -24.67
N VAL A 445 16.56 15.45 -23.48
CA VAL A 445 17.11 14.44 -22.56
C VAL A 445 16.03 13.48 -22.07
N ASN A 446 14.84 13.97 -21.73
CA ASN A 446 13.80 13.16 -21.12
C ASN A 446 12.91 12.42 -22.13
N PHE A 447 12.79 12.93 -23.36
CA PHE A 447 11.85 12.39 -24.35
C PHE A 447 12.46 12.20 -25.74
N PHE A 448 12.95 13.23 -26.43
CA PHE A 448 13.32 13.08 -27.85
C PHE A 448 14.51 12.12 -28.06
N GLY A 449 15.51 12.15 -27.18
CA GLY A 449 16.65 11.24 -27.24
C GLY A 449 16.24 9.78 -27.01
N SER A 450 15.39 9.51 -26.02
CA SER A 450 14.89 8.15 -25.73
C SER A 450 13.90 7.66 -26.78
N PHE A 451 13.10 8.56 -27.36
CA PHE A 451 12.27 8.31 -28.53
C PHE A 451 13.13 7.84 -29.71
N LEU A 452 14.15 8.62 -30.09
CA LEU A 452 15.04 8.29 -31.21
C LEU A 452 15.76 6.96 -30.96
N LEU A 453 16.29 6.75 -29.75
CA LEU A 453 16.96 5.51 -29.38
C LEU A 453 16.03 4.29 -29.55
N THR A 454 14.81 4.40 -29.03
CA THR A 454 13.82 3.32 -29.13
C THR A 454 13.44 3.07 -30.59
N PHE A 455 13.26 4.12 -31.37
CA PHE A 455 12.92 4.03 -32.79
C PHE A 455 14.01 3.31 -33.59
N LEU A 456 15.29 3.63 -33.38
CA LEU A 456 16.42 3.03 -34.08
C LEU A 456 16.68 1.57 -33.66
N LEU A 457 16.42 1.22 -32.39
CA LEU A 457 16.62 -0.14 -31.88
C LEU A 457 15.42 -1.07 -32.12
N LEU A 458 14.30 -0.55 -32.60
CA LEU A 458 13.07 -1.33 -32.75
C LEU A 458 13.20 -2.52 -33.71
N PRO A 459 13.87 -2.42 -34.87
CA PRO A 459 14.08 -3.58 -35.73
C PRO A 459 14.81 -4.74 -35.01
N LEU A 460 15.84 -4.42 -34.21
CA LEU A 460 16.57 -5.41 -33.43
C LEU A 460 15.68 -6.02 -32.34
N LEU A 461 14.92 -5.22 -31.60
CA LEU A 461 13.94 -5.67 -30.61
C LEU A 461 12.90 -6.62 -31.22
N LYS A 462 12.36 -6.30 -32.40
CA LYS A 462 11.40 -7.14 -33.14
C LYS A 462 12.03 -8.47 -33.57
N SER A 463 13.25 -8.45 -34.11
CA SER A 463 13.97 -9.69 -34.48
C SER A 463 14.33 -10.57 -33.28
N SER A 464 14.37 -9.98 -32.07
CA SER A 464 14.70 -10.64 -30.81
C SER A 464 13.47 -11.08 -30.01
N ALA A 465 12.26 -10.92 -30.56
CA ALA A 465 11.02 -11.21 -29.87
C ALA A 465 10.99 -12.64 -29.27
N PRO A 466 10.44 -12.85 -28.05
CA PRO A 466 9.77 -11.84 -27.22
C PRO A 466 10.75 -10.86 -26.57
N SER A 467 10.46 -9.55 -26.68
CA SER A 467 11.30 -8.47 -26.13
C SER A 467 10.46 -7.36 -25.48
N ARG A 468 11.08 -6.53 -24.63
CA ARG A 468 10.38 -5.56 -23.78
C ARG A 468 11.05 -4.19 -23.77
N ILE A 469 10.23 -3.15 -23.75
CA ILE A 469 10.63 -1.75 -23.64
C ILE A 469 10.01 -1.17 -22.37
N ILE A 470 10.84 -0.67 -21.46
CA ILE A 470 10.42 -0.09 -20.19
C ILE A 470 10.82 1.39 -20.14
N ASN A 471 9.82 2.27 -20.12
CA ASN A 471 9.99 3.73 -20.21
C ASN A 471 9.84 4.41 -18.84
N GLY A 472 10.87 5.15 -18.42
CA GLY A 472 10.88 5.89 -17.16
C GLY A 472 10.12 7.22 -17.22
N SER A 473 8.93 7.26 -16.62
CA SER A 473 8.13 8.47 -16.39
C SER A 473 8.36 9.03 -14.98
N ALA A 474 7.48 9.91 -14.51
CA ALA A 474 7.42 10.38 -13.13
C ALA A 474 6.00 10.88 -12.79
N ALA A 475 5.68 10.98 -11.50
CA ALA A 475 4.40 11.53 -11.01
C ALA A 475 4.10 12.94 -11.55
N SER A 476 5.12 13.70 -11.95
CA SER A 476 4.94 15.01 -12.57
C SER A 476 4.09 14.97 -13.84
N MET A 477 4.01 13.82 -14.54
CA MET A 477 3.22 13.68 -15.76
C MET A 477 1.74 14.05 -15.59
N TYR A 478 1.16 13.85 -14.40
CA TYR A 478 -0.26 14.16 -14.14
C TYR A 478 -0.56 15.66 -14.14
N PHE A 479 0.48 16.49 -14.03
CA PHE A 479 0.39 17.95 -14.11
C PHE A 479 0.86 18.48 -15.46
N GLY A 480 1.27 17.59 -16.38
CA GLY A 480 1.76 17.96 -17.69
C GLY A 480 0.65 18.50 -18.58
N GLN A 481 0.98 19.49 -19.40
CA GLN A 481 0.13 20.00 -20.46
C GLN A 481 0.92 19.89 -21.77
N ILE A 482 0.51 18.96 -22.63
CA ILE A 482 1.20 18.74 -23.90
C ILE A 482 0.67 19.72 -24.95
N ASP A 483 1.56 20.59 -25.43
CA ASP A 483 1.31 21.53 -26.52
C ASP A 483 2.37 21.27 -27.60
N LEU A 484 1.99 20.47 -28.60
CA LEU A 484 2.91 19.96 -29.62
C LEU A 484 3.48 21.05 -30.53
N ASP A 485 2.84 22.22 -30.56
CA ASP A 485 3.29 23.34 -31.39
C ASP A 485 4.32 24.21 -30.63
N HIS A 486 4.42 24.04 -29.31
CA HIS A 486 5.26 24.87 -28.44
C HIS A 486 6.16 24.10 -27.46
N TRP A 487 6.15 22.77 -27.47
CA TRP A 487 6.98 21.92 -26.59
C TRP A 487 8.49 22.10 -26.77
N ASN A 488 8.95 22.81 -27.80
CA ASN A 488 10.36 23.11 -28.04
C ASN A 488 10.76 24.55 -27.65
N ASP A 489 9.80 25.39 -27.28
CA ASP A 489 10.03 26.80 -26.98
C ASP A 489 10.90 26.97 -25.72
N ILE A 490 11.78 27.97 -25.72
CA ILE A 490 12.50 28.45 -24.54
C ILE A 490 11.70 29.60 -23.90
N GLY A 491 11.70 29.67 -22.57
CA GLY A 491 11.11 30.76 -21.78
C GLY A 491 9.60 30.62 -21.55
N ARG A 492 8.95 29.65 -22.19
CA ARG A 492 7.50 29.42 -22.08
C ARG A 492 7.10 28.62 -20.85
N TYR A 493 7.92 27.64 -20.46
CA TYR A 493 7.61 26.73 -19.35
C TYR A 493 8.63 26.89 -18.22
N ASN A 494 8.14 26.97 -16.98
CA ASN A 494 9.03 26.86 -15.81
C ASN A 494 9.59 25.43 -15.67
N LEU A 495 10.61 25.26 -14.83
CA LEU A 495 11.30 23.97 -14.65
C LEU A 495 10.37 22.80 -14.31
N VAL A 496 9.34 23.03 -13.50
CA VAL A 496 8.38 21.99 -13.10
C VAL A 496 7.45 21.63 -14.26
N ALA A 497 6.93 22.62 -14.97
CA ALA A 497 6.08 22.41 -16.14
C ALA A 497 6.86 21.71 -17.29
N SER A 498 8.10 22.12 -17.54
CA SER A 498 8.96 21.47 -18.56
C SER A 498 9.20 19.99 -18.22
N LEU A 499 9.51 19.67 -16.96
CA LEU A 499 9.63 18.30 -16.49
C LEU A 499 8.31 17.52 -16.65
N ALA A 500 7.20 18.08 -16.19
CA ALA A 500 5.87 17.46 -16.28
C ALA A 500 5.47 17.15 -17.72
N ASN A 501 5.68 18.10 -18.64
CA ASN A 501 5.39 17.96 -20.06
C ASN A 501 6.27 16.86 -20.70
N SER A 502 7.57 16.83 -20.36
CA SER A 502 8.47 15.80 -20.87
C SER A 502 8.08 14.38 -20.42
N LYS A 503 7.64 14.22 -19.17
CA LYS A 503 7.20 12.91 -18.64
C LYS A 503 5.81 12.51 -19.12
N LEU A 504 4.93 13.48 -19.37
CA LEU A 504 3.68 13.23 -20.09
C LEU A 504 3.96 12.73 -21.51
N ALA A 505 4.89 13.35 -22.25
CA ALA A 505 5.26 12.92 -23.60
C ALA A 505 5.73 11.47 -23.65
N VAL A 506 6.53 11.02 -22.67
CA VAL A 506 6.97 9.61 -22.53
C VAL A 506 5.79 8.65 -22.44
N VAL A 507 4.76 8.99 -21.67
CA VAL A 507 3.60 8.11 -21.48
C VAL A 507 2.67 8.10 -22.68
N LEU A 508 2.47 9.26 -23.32
CA LEU A 508 1.76 9.34 -24.60
C LEU A 508 2.46 8.53 -25.70
N HIS A 509 3.80 8.63 -25.77
CA HIS A 509 4.61 7.81 -26.66
C HIS A 509 4.51 6.32 -26.35
N THR A 510 4.54 5.93 -25.07
CA THR A 510 4.42 4.51 -24.68
C THR A 510 3.09 3.92 -25.14
N ALA A 511 1.99 4.68 -25.02
CA ALA A 511 0.68 4.25 -25.49
C ALA A 511 0.63 4.09 -27.02
N GLU A 512 1.24 5.00 -27.77
CA GLU A 512 1.32 4.88 -29.23
C GLU A 512 2.22 3.74 -29.67
N LEU A 513 3.39 3.63 -29.05
CA LEU A 513 4.36 2.57 -29.30
C LEU A 513 3.72 1.19 -29.08
N SER A 514 2.95 1.02 -28.00
CA SER A 514 2.23 -0.23 -27.74
C SER A 514 1.30 -0.62 -28.89
N ARG A 515 0.53 0.32 -29.46
CA ARG A 515 -0.37 0.03 -30.58
C ARG A 515 0.40 -0.34 -31.85
N ARG A 516 1.52 0.34 -32.11
CA ARG A 516 2.39 0.06 -33.27
C ARG A 516 3.17 -1.25 -33.15
N LEU A 517 3.21 -1.83 -31.95
CA LEU A 517 3.88 -3.10 -31.65
C LEU A 517 2.91 -4.28 -31.52
N GLU A 518 1.61 -4.07 -31.75
CA GLU A 518 0.64 -5.16 -31.83
C GLU A 518 1.13 -6.23 -32.82
N ASP A 519 1.00 -7.50 -32.40
CA ASP A 519 1.45 -8.70 -33.13
C ASP A 519 2.96 -8.82 -33.42
N SER A 520 3.80 -7.88 -32.97
CA SER A 520 5.25 -7.97 -33.21
C SER A 520 6.01 -8.77 -32.15
N GLY A 521 5.33 -9.24 -31.09
CA GLY A 521 5.96 -9.90 -29.94
C GLY A 521 6.84 -8.98 -29.07
N VAL A 522 6.71 -7.67 -29.23
CA VAL A 522 7.44 -6.66 -28.44
C VAL A 522 6.44 -5.90 -27.58
N THR A 523 6.73 -5.74 -26.29
CA THR A 523 5.87 -4.96 -25.39
C THR A 523 6.50 -3.64 -25.00
N ALA A 524 5.67 -2.62 -24.78
CA ALA A 524 6.12 -1.32 -24.30
C ALA A 524 5.27 -0.85 -23.11
N ASN A 525 5.90 -0.67 -21.95
CA ASN A 525 5.25 -0.18 -20.74
C ASN A 525 6.02 0.99 -20.14
N SER A 526 5.35 1.77 -19.29
CA SER A 526 5.97 2.89 -18.56
C SER A 526 5.88 2.69 -17.06
N TYR A 527 6.76 3.33 -16.31
CA TYR A 527 6.69 3.34 -14.85
C TYR A 527 6.95 4.72 -14.26
N ASP A 528 6.41 4.96 -13.09
CA ASP A 528 6.73 6.13 -12.25
C ASP A 528 7.38 5.62 -10.95
N PRO A 529 8.63 6.01 -10.65
CA PRO A 529 9.33 5.59 -9.44
C PRO A 529 8.85 6.33 -8.17
N PHE A 530 7.84 7.20 -8.28
CA PHE A 530 7.41 8.11 -7.22
C PHE A 530 8.58 9.01 -6.75
N ILE A 531 8.49 9.60 -5.56
CA ILE A 531 9.62 10.33 -4.96
C ILE A 531 10.72 9.31 -4.62
N VAL A 532 11.98 9.59 -4.94
CA VAL A 532 13.12 8.70 -4.66
C VAL A 532 14.15 9.43 -3.80
N ARG A 533 14.66 8.78 -2.76
CA ARG A 533 15.67 9.32 -1.84
C ARG A 533 17.00 9.49 -2.56
N ASP A 534 17.76 10.49 -2.15
CA ASP A 534 19.16 10.72 -2.55
C ASP A 534 19.42 10.88 -4.05
N THR A 535 18.41 11.16 -4.86
CA THR A 535 18.64 11.60 -6.24
C THR A 535 19.14 13.04 -6.25
N ASP A 536 20.09 13.37 -7.12
CA ASP A 536 20.67 14.71 -7.29
C ASP A 536 19.65 15.80 -7.74
N LEU A 537 18.34 15.50 -7.70
CA LEU A 537 17.19 16.34 -8.04
C LEU A 537 17.24 17.74 -7.39
N LEU A 538 17.91 17.88 -6.24
CA LEU A 538 17.88 19.08 -5.39
C LEU A 538 19.22 19.83 -5.34
N THR A 539 20.22 19.42 -6.13
CA THR A 539 21.56 20.06 -6.13
C THR A 539 21.55 21.52 -6.58
N ASN A 540 20.51 21.95 -7.31
CA ASN A 540 20.33 23.32 -7.81
C ASN A 540 19.25 24.13 -7.07
N ILE A 541 18.76 23.67 -5.91
CA ILE A 541 17.78 24.42 -5.10
C ILE A 541 18.51 25.03 -3.89
N ASP A 542 18.51 26.36 -3.78
CA ASP A 542 19.19 27.06 -2.68
C ASP A 542 18.31 27.20 -1.41
N GLY A 543 18.97 27.20 -0.25
CA GLY A 543 18.43 27.70 1.03
C GLY A 543 17.52 26.76 1.83
N VAL A 544 16.68 27.36 2.69
CA VAL A 544 15.78 26.68 3.65
C VAL A 544 14.80 25.72 2.97
N LEU A 545 14.40 26.02 1.73
CA LEU A 545 13.50 25.20 0.93
C LEU A 545 14.14 23.86 0.54
N ARG A 546 15.47 23.80 0.35
CA ARG A 546 16.22 22.55 0.16
C ARG A 546 16.15 21.66 1.39
N ASN A 547 16.32 22.23 2.59
CA ASN A 547 16.30 21.45 3.84
C ASN A 547 14.91 20.89 4.15
N VAL A 548 13.85 21.67 3.90
CA VAL A 548 12.46 21.23 4.07
C VAL A 548 12.10 20.17 3.03
N THR A 549 12.45 20.38 1.76
CA THR A 549 12.16 19.42 0.68
C THR A 549 12.97 18.14 0.82
N GLN A 550 14.25 18.22 1.24
CA GLN A 550 15.10 17.04 1.51
C GLN A 550 14.57 16.21 2.67
N PHE A 551 14.04 16.84 3.73
CA PHE A 551 13.39 16.13 4.83
C PHE A 551 12.15 15.36 4.36
N PHE A 552 11.26 15.99 3.57
CA PHE A 552 10.08 15.32 3.01
C PHE A 552 10.43 14.22 2.00
N VAL A 553 11.45 14.42 1.16
CA VAL A 553 11.97 13.41 0.22
C VAL A 553 12.59 12.22 0.95
N ASN A 554 13.28 12.44 2.07
CA ASN A 554 13.87 11.36 2.87
C ASN A 554 12.83 10.58 3.68
N VAL A 555 11.70 11.20 4.03
CA VAL A 555 10.60 10.57 4.78
C VAL A 555 9.63 9.82 3.86
N VAL A 556 9.36 10.31 2.65
CA VAL A 556 8.34 9.76 1.73
C VAL A 556 8.94 9.03 0.53
N GLY A 557 10.20 9.29 0.17
CA GLY A 557 10.82 8.73 -1.03
C GLY A 557 11.17 7.24 -0.91
N GLN A 558 11.19 6.53 -2.03
CA GLN A 558 11.69 5.16 -2.15
C GLN A 558 13.22 5.14 -2.17
N SER A 559 13.85 4.05 -1.74
CA SER A 559 15.29 3.89 -1.96
C SER A 559 15.59 3.55 -3.43
N LYS A 560 16.80 3.83 -3.90
CA LYS A 560 17.20 3.55 -5.29
C LYS A 560 17.20 2.05 -5.59
N GLU A 561 17.52 1.24 -4.57
CA GLU A 561 17.54 -0.23 -4.61
C GLU A 561 16.13 -0.79 -4.82
N GLU A 562 15.14 -0.28 -4.09
CA GLU A 562 13.73 -0.70 -4.25
C GLU A 562 13.17 -0.34 -5.62
N VAL A 563 13.54 0.83 -6.16
CA VAL A 563 13.17 1.18 -7.53
C VAL A 563 13.94 0.33 -8.55
N GLY A 564 15.21 0.00 -8.28
CA GLY A 564 15.98 -0.93 -9.10
C GLY A 564 15.30 -2.29 -9.24
N LYS A 565 14.78 -2.85 -8.13
CA LYS A 565 13.96 -4.07 -8.13
C LYS A 565 12.67 -3.90 -8.92
N GLN A 566 11.99 -2.75 -8.79
CA GLN A 566 10.79 -2.44 -9.58
C GLN A 566 11.05 -2.48 -11.08
N ILE A 567 12.13 -1.82 -11.52
CA ILE A 567 12.52 -1.80 -12.92
C ILE A 567 12.86 -3.22 -13.40
N ALA A 568 13.64 -3.98 -12.62
CA ALA A 568 14.00 -5.35 -12.95
C ALA A 568 12.78 -6.29 -12.99
N TYR A 569 11.76 -6.06 -12.17
CA TYR A 569 10.49 -6.77 -12.22
C TYR A 569 9.76 -6.50 -13.53
N LEU A 570 9.54 -5.24 -13.88
CA LEU A 570 8.87 -4.87 -15.13
C LEU A 570 9.60 -5.45 -16.36
N ALA A 571 10.92 -5.48 -16.30
CA ALA A 571 11.78 -6.03 -17.34
C ALA A 571 11.69 -7.57 -17.48
N ALA A 572 11.46 -8.32 -16.40
CA ALA A 572 11.68 -9.77 -16.40
C ALA A 572 10.49 -10.63 -15.93
N ALA A 573 9.46 -10.04 -15.32
CA ALA A 573 8.34 -10.76 -14.74
C ALA A 573 7.56 -11.54 -15.82
N PRO A 574 7.39 -12.88 -15.71
CA PRO A 574 6.71 -13.69 -16.73
C PRO A 574 5.28 -13.23 -16.99
N GLU A 575 4.57 -12.79 -15.95
CA GLU A 575 3.20 -12.28 -16.01
C GLU A 575 3.06 -10.99 -16.82
N LEU A 576 4.17 -10.30 -17.10
CA LEU A 576 4.20 -9.08 -17.92
C LEU A 576 4.67 -9.33 -19.35
N GLN A 577 4.87 -10.59 -19.77
CA GLN A 577 5.42 -10.90 -21.09
C GLN A 577 4.60 -10.35 -22.24
N ASP A 578 3.27 -10.45 -22.15
CA ASP A 578 2.33 -10.04 -23.19
C ASP A 578 1.53 -8.79 -22.80
N VAL A 579 1.96 -8.08 -21.75
CA VAL A 579 1.31 -6.86 -21.28
C VAL A 579 1.99 -5.66 -21.92
N SER A 580 1.23 -4.81 -22.61
CA SER A 580 1.74 -3.61 -23.28
C SER A 580 0.80 -2.41 -23.09
N GLY A 581 1.35 -1.20 -23.21
CA GLY A 581 0.61 0.07 -23.12
C GLY A 581 0.23 0.48 -21.70
N MET A 582 0.69 -0.25 -20.69
CA MET A 582 0.34 -0.03 -19.30
C MET A 582 1.31 0.93 -18.61
N HIS A 583 0.82 1.60 -17.58
CA HIS A 583 1.62 2.44 -16.68
C HIS A 583 1.70 1.76 -15.32
N TYR A 584 2.89 1.70 -14.73
CA TYR A 584 3.16 0.98 -13.49
C TYR A 584 3.66 1.90 -12.38
N LYS A 585 3.25 1.57 -11.16
CA LYS A 585 3.78 2.16 -9.93
C LYS A 585 3.82 1.08 -8.85
N PHE A 586 4.93 0.97 -8.11
CA PHE A 586 5.10 -0.08 -7.09
C PHE A 586 4.83 -1.50 -7.63
N CYS A 587 5.27 -1.80 -8.86
CA CYS A 587 5.05 -3.07 -9.57
C CYS A 587 3.59 -3.46 -9.83
N LYS A 588 2.65 -2.52 -9.68
CA LYS A 588 1.25 -2.74 -10.00
C LYS A 588 0.83 -1.85 -11.17
N PRO A 589 -0.10 -2.33 -12.00
CA PRO A 589 -0.79 -1.46 -12.94
C PRO A 589 -1.36 -0.25 -12.19
N TRP A 590 -1.12 0.93 -12.73
CA TRP A 590 -1.56 2.20 -12.18
C TRP A 590 -2.36 2.98 -13.22
N TRP A 591 -3.09 4.00 -12.78
CA TRP A 591 -3.81 4.87 -13.69
C TRP A 591 -2.85 5.55 -14.65
N ASN A 592 -3.06 5.33 -15.94
CA ASN A 592 -2.36 6.05 -16.97
C ASN A 592 -2.95 7.48 -17.10
N HIS A 593 -2.17 8.44 -17.59
CA HIS A 593 -2.69 9.77 -17.90
C HIS A 593 -3.85 9.66 -18.90
N TRP A 594 -4.95 10.38 -18.68
CA TRP A 594 -6.16 10.24 -19.50
C TRP A 594 -5.91 10.51 -20.99
N LEU A 595 -5.00 11.45 -21.30
CA LEU A 595 -4.57 11.75 -22.68
C LEU A 595 -3.89 10.57 -23.40
N ALA A 596 -3.38 9.55 -22.70
CA ALA A 596 -2.80 8.36 -23.32
C ALA A 596 -3.83 7.54 -24.14
N ARG A 597 -5.12 7.69 -23.82
CA ARG A 597 -6.23 7.11 -24.58
C ARG A 597 -6.64 7.94 -25.79
N ASN A 598 -6.10 9.15 -25.96
CA ASN A 598 -6.38 9.98 -27.12
C ASN A 598 -5.46 9.57 -28.28
N GLU A 599 -5.95 8.65 -29.13
CA GLU A 599 -5.20 8.14 -30.27
C GLU A 599 -4.77 9.23 -31.26
N LYS A 600 -5.63 10.21 -31.52
CA LYS A 600 -5.30 11.30 -32.46
C LYS A 600 -4.10 12.12 -31.95
N LEU A 601 -4.10 12.43 -30.65
CA LEU A 601 -3.02 13.18 -30.02
C LEU A 601 -1.71 12.39 -30.01
N THR A 602 -1.77 11.13 -29.60
CA THR A 602 -0.61 10.25 -29.47
C THR A 602 0.03 9.93 -30.82
N LYS A 603 -0.76 9.72 -31.89
CA LYS A 603 -0.30 9.67 -33.29
C LYS A 603 0.37 10.97 -33.72
N ARG A 604 -0.25 12.13 -33.46
CA ARG A 604 0.35 13.44 -33.81
C ARG A 604 1.67 13.68 -33.08
N LEU A 605 1.76 13.29 -31.81
CA LEU A 605 2.99 13.37 -31.01
C LEU A 605 4.10 12.50 -31.61
N TRP A 606 3.78 11.28 -32.07
CA TRP A 606 4.74 10.39 -32.72
C TRP A 606 5.31 11.01 -34.00
N GLU A 607 4.45 11.47 -34.92
CA GLU A 607 4.90 12.08 -36.18
C GLU A 607 5.73 13.35 -35.93
N LYS A 608 5.30 14.19 -34.98
CA LYS A 608 6.05 15.40 -34.60
C LYS A 608 7.40 15.06 -33.95
N ALA A 609 7.48 14.00 -33.16
CA ALA A 609 8.74 13.53 -32.62
C ALA A 609 9.68 13.03 -33.73
N LYS A 610 9.18 12.27 -34.73
CA LYS A 610 9.97 11.84 -35.91
C LYS A 610 10.58 13.01 -36.66
N GLU A 611 9.77 14.06 -36.89
CA GLU A 611 10.20 15.30 -37.55
C GLU A 611 11.33 15.98 -36.77
N LEU A 612 11.14 16.17 -35.46
CA LEU A 612 12.12 16.87 -34.60
C LEU A 612 13.43 16.12 -34.42
N VAL A 613 13.40 14.79 -34.35
CA VAL A 613 14.64 13.99 -34.28
C VAL A 613 15.26 13.72 -35.66
N LYS A 614 14.66 14.27 -36.71
CA LYS A 614 15.13 14.23 -38.09
C LYS A 614 15.33 12.77 -38.55
N ILE A 615 14.33 11.92 -38.37
CA ILE A 615 14.35 10.54 -38.89
C ILE A 615 14.55 10.58 -40.41
N THR A 616 15.58 9.89 -40.90
CA THR A 616 15.86 9.76 -42.33
C THR A 616 15.03 8.63 -42.96
N ASP A 617 14.86 8.63 -44.28
CA ASP A 617 14.09 7.58 -44.96
C ASP A 617 14.71 6.18 -44.80
N VAL A 618 16.03 6.09 -44.59
CA VAL A 618 16.73 4.82 -44.33
C VAL A 618 16.45 4.32 -42.90
N GLU A 619 16.27 5.23 -41.94
CA GLU A 619 15.96 4.89 -40.55
C GLU A 619 14.47 4.54 -40.36
N ASP A 620 13.59 5.03 -41.24
CA ASP A 620 12.13 4.92 -41.13
C ASP A 620 11.59 3.54 -41.53
N TRP A 621 11.73 2.56 -40.63
CA TRP A 621 11.19 1.20 -40.78
C TRP A 621 9.66 1.12 -40.84
N GLU A 622 8.92 2.24 -40.75
CA GLU A 622 7.48 2.25 -40.98
C GLU A 622 7.12 2.38 -42.46
N LYS A 623 8.08 2.82 -43.29
CA LYS A 623 7.94 2.95 -44.74
C LYS A 623 8.57 1.78 -45.51
N ASN A 624 9.46 1.03 -44.85
CA ASN A 624 10.26 -0.08 -45.40
C ASN A 624 9.80 -1.39 -44.76
#